data_AF-A4EJ37-F1
#
_entry.id   AF-A4EJ37-F1
#
_cell.length_a   1.000
_cell.length_b   1.000
_cell.length_c   1.000
_cell.angle_alpha   90.00
_cell.angle_beta   90.00
_cell.angle_gamma   90.00
#
_symmetry.space_group_name_H-M   'P 1'
#
loop_
_entity.id
_entity.type
_entity.pdbx_description
1 polymer ?
#
loop_
_entity_poly.entity_id
_entity_poly.type
_entity_poly.pdbx_seq_one_letter_code
_entity_poly.pdbx_strand_id
1 'polypeptide(L)'
;MTLARPISPINCRRCCWLWYLQSICARCTTVLFFELEPDNPNSRVGGVFIYTGHVSLEFAKGVLFDDPQAVLEGKGKFRRHIKLRALHDITAKTCNSFLRQAIALT
;
A
#
# COMPACT_ATOMS: atom_id res chain seq x y z
N MET A 1 -15.47 -1.28 -27.14
CA MET A 1 -13.99 -1.13 -27.24
C MET A 1 -13.59 -0.03 -26.27
N THR A 2 -13.26 -0.41 -25.04
CA THR A 2 -13.04 0.52 -23.93
C THR A 2 -11.62 1.07 -24.02
N LEU A 3 -11.50 2.37 -24.27
CA LEU A 3 -10.22 3.09 -24.26
C LEU A 3 -9.75 3.19 -22.80
N ALA A 4 -8.73 2.40 -22.45
CA ALA A 4 -7.97 2.61 -21.23
C ALA A 4 -7.37 4.02 -21.27
N ARG A 5 -7.79 4.88 -20.33
CA ARG A 5 -7.19 6.20 -20.15
C ARG A 5 -5.81 6.03 -19.51
N PRO A 6 -4.76 6.68 -20.02
CA PRO A 6 -3.45 6.63 -19.41
C PRO A 6 -3.49 7.33 -18.05
N ILE A 7 -3.04 6.61 -17.02
CA ILE A 7 -2.82 7.14 -15.66
C ILE A 7 -1.83 8.30 -15.80
N SER A 8 -2.23 9.48 -15.34
CA SER A 8 -1.42 10.68 -15.45
C SER A 8 -0.12 10.54 -14.63
N PRO A 9 1.05 10.88 -15.20
CA PRO A 9 2.29 10.88 -14.43
C PRO A 9 2.27 12.08 -13.48
N ILE A 10 2.15 11.80 -12.18
CA ILE A 10 2.37 12.78 -11.13
C ILE A 10 3.77 13.38 -11.32
N ASN A 11 3.76 14.69 -11.49
CA ASN A 11 4.80 15.55 -12.01
C ASN A 11 6.15 15.42 -11.28
N CYS A 12 7.08 14.63 -11.84
CA CYS A 12 8.50 14.61 -11.46
C CYS A 12 9.30 15.45 -12.46
N ARG A 13 9.12 16.78 -12.46
CA ARG A 13 9.93 17.69 -13.28
C ARG A 13 10.85 18.52 -12.38
N ARG A 14 11.99 17.94 -11.98
CA ARG A 14 13.28 18.68 -11.82
C ARG A 14 14.52 17.88 -11.40
N CYS A 15 14.59 16.56 -11.56
CA CYS A 15 15.85 15.86 -11.35
C CYS A 15 16.23 14.94 -12.52
N CYS A 16 17.32 15.34 -13.18
CA CYS A 16 18.24 14.54 -13.98
C CYS A 16 17.74 13.99 -15.32
N TRP A 17 18.02 14.80 -16.34
CA TRP A 17 18.36 14.33 -17.68
C TRP A 17 19.56 13.38 -17.62
N LEU A 18 19.47 12.32 -18.43
CA LEU A 18 20.49 11.31 -18.73
C LEU A 18 20.81 10.36 -17.55
N TRP A 19 20.58 9.07 -17.77
CA TRP A 19 21.60 8.01 -17.75
C TRP A 19 20.93 6.64 -17.57
N TYR A 20 20.88 5.96 -18.72
CA TYR A 20 20.64 4.55 -18.93
C TYR A 20 21.74 3.76 -18.19
N LEU A 21 21.59 3.51 -16.87
CA LEU A 21 22.30 2.50 -16.05
C LEU A 21 21.91 2.67 -14.56
N GLN A 22 21.19 1.69 -14.02
CA GLN A 22 21.17 1.25 -12.61
C GLN A 22 20.95 2.25 -11.46
N SER A 23 20.32 3.40 -11.67
CA SER A 23 20.09 4.35 -10.56
C SER A 23 18.60 4.57 -10.30
N ILE A 24 17.98 3.62 -9.59
CA ILE A 24 16.70 3.86 -8.92
C ILE A 24 16.95 4.98 -7.92
N CYS A 25 16.43 6.16 -8.24
CA CYS A 25 16.46 7.33 -7.37
C CYS A 25 15.88 6.95 -6.00
N ALA A 26 16.72 6.90 -4.96
CA ALA A 26 16.35 6.62 -3.57
C ALA A 26 15.43 7.68 -2.92
N ARG A 27 14.75 8.51 -3.73
CA ARG A 27 13.83 9.57 -3.32
C ARG A 27 12.40 9.39 -3.84
N CYS A 28 12.12 8.34 -4.63
CA CYS A 28 10.76 7.89 -4.83
C CYS A 28 10.39 6.95 -3.68
N THR A 29 9.89 7.48 -2.56
CA THR A 29 9.13 6.69 -1.61
C THR A 29 7.87 6.24 -2.35
N THR A 30 7.94 5.08 -3.02
CA THR A 30 6.79 4.51 -3.71
C THR A 30 5.75 4.17 -2.65
N VAL A 31 4.71 4.97 -2.57
CA VAL A 31 3.51 4.70 -1.79
C VAL A 31 2.42 4.29 -2.77
N LEU A 32 1.85 3.12 -2.56
CA LEU A 32 0.70 2.63 -3.33
C LEU A 32 -0.54 2.75 -2.45
N PHE A 33 -1.63 3.31 -2.95
CA PHE A 33 -2.91 3.33 -2.24
C PHE A 33 -3.88 2.33 -2.87
N PHE A 34 -4.74 1.74 -2.04
CA PHE A 34 -5.84 0.89 -2.47
C PHE A 34 -7.14 1.68 -2.36
N GLU A 35 -7.71 2.01 -3.51
CA GLU A 35 -8.98 2.72 -3.66
C GLU A 35 -9.96 1.77 -4.37
N LEU A 36 -11.17 1.65 -3.84
CA LEU A 36 -12.20 0.76 -4.41
C LEU A 36 -12.94 1.39 -5.59
N GLU A 37 -12.99 2.72 -5.61
CA GLU A 37 -13.52 3.50 -6.71
C GLU A 37 -12.38 4.33 -7.33
N PRO A 38 -12.24 4.34 -8.66
CA PRO A 38 -11.20 5.12 -9.33
C PRO A 38 -11.39 6.61 -9.07
N ASP A 39 -10.29 7.31 -8.77
CA ASP A 39 -10.24 8.75 -8.49
C ASP A 39 -11.09 9.22 -7.30
N ASN A 40 -11.52 8.32 -6.39
CA ASN A 40 -12.24 8.67 -5.17
C ASN A 40 -11.39 8.41 -3.91
N PRO A 41 -10.78 9.45 -3.30
CA PRO A 41 -9.95 9.28 -2.12
C PRO A 41 -10.71 8.80 -0.87
N ASN A 42 -12.04 8.96 -0.82
CA ASN A 42 -12.86 8.46 0.29
C ASN A 42 -13.06 6.94 0.22
N SER A 43 -12.90 6.33 -0.96
CA SER A 43 -12.95 4.88 -1.17
C SER A 43 -11.66 4.17 -0.77
N ARG A 44 -10.70 4.90 -0.19
CA ARG A 44 -9.38 4.37 0.18
C ARG A 44 -9.49 3.43 1.38
N VAL A 45 -9.19 2.17 1.13
CA VAL A 45 -9.21 1.11 2.17
C VAL A 45 -7.84 0.89 2.81
N GLY A 46 -6.75 1.28 2.14
CA GLY A 46 -5.40 1.08 2.66
C GLY A 46 -4.29 1.56 1.74
N GLY A 47 -3.06 1.13 2.03
CA GLY A 47 -1.90 1.39 1.18
C GLY A 47 -0.66 0.59 1.56
N VAL A 48 0.34 0.63 0.68
CA VAL A 48 1.66 0.02 0.84
C VAL A 48 2.70 1.12 0.90
N PHE A 49 3.51 1.09 1.95
CA PHE A 49 4.55 2.06 2.23
C PHE A 49 5.89 1.36 2.30
N ILE A 50 6.85 1.79 1.47
CA ILE A 50 8.18 1.19 1.43
C ILE A 50 9.12 1.96 2.36
N TYR A 51 9.70 1.25 3.32
CA TYR A 51 10.77 1.72 4.19
C TYR A 51 12.06 0.95 3.89
N THR A 52 13.21 1.51 4.28
CA THR A 52 14.54 0.94 4.01
C THR A 52 14.73 -0.50 4.52
N GLY A 53 14.00 -0.91 5.56
CA GLY A 53 14.10 -2.27 6.13
C GLY A 53 12.82 -3.11 6.08
N HIS A 54 11.72 -2.57 5.56
CA HIS A 54 10.46 -3.30 5.45
C HIS A 54 9.44 -2.56 4.59
N VAL A 55 8.46 -3.31 4.12
CA VAL A 55 7.25 -2.77 3.52
C VAL A 55 6.13 -2.80 4.56
N SER A 56 5.43 -1.70 4.75
CA SER A 56 4.26 -1.63 5.64
C SER A 56 2.99 -1.69 4.79
N LEU A 57 2.14 -2.66 5.09
CA LEU A 57 0.80 -2.76 4.54
C LEU A 57 -0.18 -2.16 5.55
N GLU A 58 -0.77 -1.01 5.24
CA GLU A 58 -1.66 -0.27 6.14
C GLU A 58 -3.13 -0.37 5.71
N PHE A 59 -4.01 -0.45 6.71
CA PHE A 59 -5.45 -0.51 6.53
C PHE A 59 -6.13 0.62 7.29
N ALA A 60 -7.02 1.35 6.61
CA ALA A 60 -7.69 2.53 7.17
C ALA A 60 -8.57 2.19 8.38
N LYS A 61 -9.30 1.07 8.30
CA LYS A 61 -10.23 0.56 9.32
C LYS A 61 -9.75 -0.74 9.97
N GLY A 62 -8.44 -0.99 10.01
CA GLY A 62 -7.88 -2.28 10.46
C GLY A 62 -8.20 -2.66 11.91
N VAL A 63 -8.67 -1.74 12.75
CA VAL A 63 -9.15 -2.06 14.12
C VAL A 63 -10.40 -2.94 14.13
N LEU A 64 -11.16 -2.96 13.02
CA LEU A 64 -12.38 -3.76 12.87
C LEU A 64 -12.11 -5.17 12.33
N PHE A 65 -10.84 -5.51 12.09
CA PHE A 65 -10.49 -6.80 11.53
C PHE A 65 -10.39 -7.87 12.60
N ASP A 66 -10.81 -9.08 12.23
CA ASP A 66 -10.53 -10.29 12.98
C ASP A 66 -9.06 -10.67 12.77
N ASP A 67 -8.29 -10.60 13.86
CA ASP A 67 -6.86 -10.90 13.90
C ASP A 67 -6.52 -11.81 15.09
N PRO A 68 -6.86 -13.12 15.00
CA PRO A 68 -6.63 -14.05 16.09
C PRO A 68 -5.14 -14.32 16.35
N GLN A 69 -4.27 -14.08 15.36
CA GLN A 69 -2.83 -14.23 15.49
C GLN A 69 -2.12 -12.94 15.98
N ALA A 70 -2.87 -11.87 16.23
CA ALA A 70 -2.35 -10.57 16.66
C ALA A 70 -1.21 -10.05 15.76
N VAL A 71 -1.36 -10.24 14.44
CA VAL A 71 -0.40 -9.85 13.40
C VAL A 71 -0.42 -8.35 13.13
N LEU A 72 -1.58 -7.71 13.30
CA LEU A 72 -1.79 -6.30 13.04
C LEU A 72 -1.13 -5.44 14.12
N GLU A 73 -0.23 -4.55 13.68
CA GLU A 73 0.44 -3.59 14.53
C GLU A 73 -0.26 -2.21 14.50
N GLY A 74 -0.01 -1.42 15.54
CA GLY A 74 -0.46 -0.03 15.64
C GLY A 74 -1.40 0.22 16.82
N LYS A 75 -1.24 1.38 17.46
CA LYS A 75 -2.04 1.83 18.62
C LYS A 75 -2.97 3.00 18.28
N GLY A 76 -3.13 3.31 17.00
CA GLY A 76 -4.01 4.39 16.55
C GLY A 76 -5.50 4.07 16.76
N LYS A 77 -6.36 5.08 16.56
CA LYS A 77 -7.81 4.94 16.75
C LYS A 77 -8.46 3.92 15.79
N PHE A 78 -8.05 3.93 14.53
CA PHE A 78 -8.68 3.10 13.48
C PHE A 78 -7.69 2.28 12.67
N ARG A 79 -6.52 2.86 12.38
CA ARG A 79 -5.53 2.26 11.47
C ARG A 79 -4.73 1.16 12.14
N ARG A 80 -4.51 0.10 11.39
CA ARG A 80 -3.57 -0.98 11.70
C ARG A 80 -2.67 -1.25 10.50
N HIS A 81 -1.49 -1.78 10.76
CA HIS A 81 -0.52 -2.06 9.72
C HIS A 81 0.23 -3.37 9.96
N ILE A 82 0.75 -3.96 8.87
CA ILE A 82 1.56 -5.17 8.91
C ILE A 82 2.93 -4.83 8.34
N LYS A 83 3.98 -5.12 9.09
CA LYS A 83 5.36 -4.99 8.58
C LYS A 83 5.78 -6.27 7.87
N LEU A 84 6.13 -6.18 6.60
CA LEU A 84 6.65 -7.26 5.76
C LEU A 84 8.15 -7.03 5.56
N ARG A 85 8.97 -7.94 6.05
CA ARG A 85 10.43 -7.94 5.91
C ARG A 85 10.89 -8.90 4.83
N ALA A 86 10.12 -9.95 4.56
CA ALA A 86 10.38 -10.93 3.51
C ALA A 86 9.10 -11.29 2.75
N LEU A 87 9.24 -11.82 1.53
CA LEU A 87 8.10 -12.28 0.72
C LEU A 87 7.26 -13.34 1.43
N HIS A 88 7.89 -14.22 2.20
CA HIS A 88 7.21 -15.24 2.99
C HIS A 88 6.26 -14.63 4.04
N ASP A 89 6.48 -13.39 4.49
CA ASP A 89 5.57 -12.73 5.43
C ASP A 89 4.18 -12.54 4.83
N ILE A 90 4.04 -12.43 3.50
CA ILE A 90 2.73 -12.24 2.86
C ILE A 90 1.80 -13.42 3.15
N THR A 91 2.32 -14.64 3.06
CA THR A 91 1.57 -15.87 3.36
C THR A 91 1.53 -16.15 4.84
N ALA A 92 2.65 -16.01 5.56
CA ALA A 92 2.75 -16.30 6.98
C ALA A 92 1.86 -15.37 7.84
N LYS A 93 1.72 -14.10 7.43
CA LYS A 93 0.87 -13.10 8.07
C LYS A 93 -0.51 -12.99 7.44
N THR A 94 -0.87 -13.95 6.59
CA THR A 94 -2.19 -14.06 5.96
C THR A 94 -2.69 -12.75 5.34
N CYS A 95 -1.84 -11.97 4.65
CA CYS A 95 -2.21 -10.62 4.18
C CYS A 95 -3.46 -10.60 3.28
N ASN A 96 -3.72 -11.70 2.57
CA ASN A 96 -4.93 -11.89 1.76
C ASN A 96 -6.23 -11.86 2.58
N SER A 97 -6.24 -12.40 3.81
CA SER A 97 -7.44 -12.38 4.66
C SER A 97 -7.80 -10.94 5.04
N PHE A 98 -6.80 -10.13 5.42
CA PHE A 98 -7.00 -8.72 5.76
C PHE A 98 -7.43 -7.86 4.57
N LEU A 99 -6.92 -8.13 3.36
CA LEU A 99 -7.40 -7.47 2.14
C LEU A 99 -8.88 -7.76 1.87
N ARG A 100 -9.33 -9.00 2.07
CA ARG A 100 -10.75 -9.36 1.93
C ARG A 100 -11.62 -8.65 2.97
N GLN A 101 -11.17 -8.59 4.21
CA GLN A 101 -11.87 -7.84 5.27
C GLN A 101 -11.92 -6.34 4.95
N ALA A 102 -10.84 -5.76 4.42
CA ALA A 102 -10.80 -4.35 4.03
C ALA A 102 -11.86 -4.00 2.97
N ILE A 103 -12.04 -4.88 1.98
CA ILE A 103 -13.05 -4.72 0.92
C ILE A 103 -14.46 -4.86 1.51
N ALA A 104 -14.68 -5.81 2.42
CA ALA A 104 -15.99 -6.09 3.02
C ALA A 104 -16.52 -4.98 3.96
N LEU A 105 -15.65 -4.10 4.46
CA LEU A 105 -15.99 -3.01 5.38
C LEU A 105 -16.34 -1.68 4.69
N THR A 106 -16.51 -1.69 3.37
CA THR A 106 -16.85 -0.51 2.58
C THR A 106 -18.35 -0.37 2.43
#